data_AF-A0A6B3F6M9-F1
#
_entry.id   AF-A0A6B3F6M9-F1
#
_cell.length_a   1.000
_cell.length_b   1.000
_cell.length_c   1.000
_cell.angle_alpha   90.00
_cell.angle_beta   90.00
_cell.angle_gamma   90.00
#
_symmetry.space_group_name_H-M   'P 1'
#
loop_
_entity.id
_entity.type
_entity.pdbx_description
1 polymer ?
#
loop_
_entity_poly.entity_id
_entity_poly.type
_entity_poly.pdbx_seq_one_letter_code
_entity_poly.pdbx_strand_id
1 'polypeptide(L)' 'GGVGKTTTAAALGLRAAERGRKVVVLTIDPARRLAQSMGIDALDNTPRRVPGTRGEGELHAMMLDMKRTFDEIVEAHA' A
#
# COMPACT_ATOMS: atom_id res chain seq x y z
N GLY A 1 8.03 -15.30 -5.77
CA GLY A 1 8.92 -15.15 -6.95
C GLY A 1 9.13 -13.69 -7.28
N GLY A 2 10.38 -13.23 -7.24
CA GLY A 2 10.84 -11.82 -7.36
C GLY A 2 10.76 -11.21 -8.77
N VAL A 3 9.66 -11.42 -9.48
CA VAL A 3 9.41 -10.91 -10.84
C VAL A 3 9.05 -9.41 -10.89
N GLY A 4 9.26 -8.66 -9.81
CA GLY A 4 9.02 -7.21 -9.78
C GLY A 4 7.60 -6.74 -9.43
N LYS A 5 6.65 -7.62 -9.07
CA LYS A 5 5.24 -7.25 -8.77
C LYS A 5 5.10 -6.02 -7.86
N THR A 6 5.79 -6.01 -6.73
CA THR A 6 5.71 -4.93 -5.73
C THR A 6 6.22 -3.62 -6.30
N THR A 7 7.36 -3.66 -7.00
CA THR A 7 7.97 -2.48 -7.63
C THR A 7 7.11 -1.94 -8.76
N THR A 8 6.53 -2.82 -9.60
CA THR A 8 5.62 -2.42 -10.67
C THR A 8 4.33 -1.81 -10.11
N ALA A 9 3.72 -2.41 -9.09
CA ALA A 9 2.53 -1.85 -8.44
C ALA A 9 2.80 -0.48 -7.81
N ALA A 10 3.93 -0.33 -7.12
CA ALA A 10 4.40 0.94 -6.57
C ALA A 10 4.57 2.02 -7.66
N ALA A 11 5.24 1.69 -8.76
CA ALA A 11 5.48 2.62 -9.86
C ALA A 11 4.16 3.05 -10.54
N LEU A 12 3.23 2.12 -10.76
CA LEU A 12 1.91 2.43 -11.31
C LEU A 12 1.10 3.33 -10.38
N GLY A 13 1.11 3.04 -9.07
CA GLY A 13 0.41 3.83 -8.08
C GLY A 13 0.95 5.26 -7.98
N LEU A 14 2.27 5.41 -7.91
CA LEU A 14 2.93 6.71 -7.92
C LEU A 14 2.57 7.51 -9.17
N ARG A 15 2.68 6.90 -10.36
CA ARG A 15 2.39 7.60 -11.62
C ARG A 15 0.92 8.00 -11.74
N ALA A 16 0.01 7.21 -11.20
CA ALA A 16 -1.41 7.55 -11.13
C ALA A 16 -1.65 8.74 -10.18
N ALA A 17 -1.00 8.76 -9.02
CA ALA A 17 -1.10 9.86 -8.07
C ALA A 17 -0.52 11.17 -8.63
N GLU A 18 0.63 11.10 -9.32
CA GLU A 18 1.20 12.25 -10.03
C GLU A 18 0.27 12.85 -11.09
N ARG A 19 -0.69 12.06 -11.60
CA ARG A 19 -1.72 12.49 -12.55
C ARG A 19 -3.00 12.97 -11.85
N GLY A 20 -2.94 13.31 -10.57
CA GLY A 20 -4.07 13.86 -9.80
C GLY A 20 -5.01 12.83 -9.19
N ARG A 21 -4.70 11.53 -9.26
CA ARG A 21 -5.57 10.48 -8.69
C ARG A 21 -5.30 10.29 -7.19
N LYS A 22 -6.33 9.87 -6.47
CA LYS A 22 -6.18 9.30 -5.11
C LYS A 22 -6.02 7.80 -5.24
N VAL A 23 -4.89 7.27 -4.79
CA VAL A 23 -4.46 5.88 -5.03
C VAL A 23 -4.00 5.25 -3.73
N VAL A 24 -4.35 3.97 -3.54
CA VAL A 24 -3.75 3.11 -2.51
C VAL A 24 -3.05 1.92 -3.17
N VAL A 25 -1.81 1.64 -2.75
CA VAL A 25 -1.07 0.44 -3.14
C VAL A 25 -1.07 -0.54 -1.97
N LEU A 26 -1.62 -1.73 -2.20
CA LEU A 26 -1.75 -2.79 -1.20
C LEU A 26 -0.71 -3.88 -1.45
N THR A 27 -0.02 -4.32 -0.39
CA THR A 27 0.85 -5.50 -0.42
C THR A 27 0.40 -6.54 0.60
N ILE A 28 0.72 -7.81 0.32
CA ILE A 28 0.61 -8.94 1.26
C ILE A 28 1.99 -9.50 1.65
N ASP A 29 3.07 -8.87 1.18
CA ASP A 29 4.44 -9.34 1.36
C ASP A 29 4.99 -8.98 2.76
N PRO A 30 5.22 -9.97 3.65
CA PRO A 30 5.76 -9.72 4.99
C PRO A 30 7.21 -9.19 4.96
N ALA A 31 7.91 -9.32 3.84
CA ALA A 31 9.29 -8.84 3.70
C ALA A 31 9.42 -7.31 3.63
N ARG A 32 8.31 -6.55 3.78
CA ARG A 32 8.28 -5.07 3.82
C ARG A 32 8.84 -4.39 2.56
N ARG A 33 8.87 -5.08 1.42
CA ARG A 33 9.44 -4.55 0.16
C ARG A 33 8.73 -3.29 -0.33
N LEU A 34 7.42 -3.20 -0.13
CA LEU A 34 6.66 -2.00 -0.49
C LEU A 34 7.04 -0.81 0.39
N ALA A 35 7.10 -1.01 1.71
CA ALA A 35 7.48 0.04 2.66
C ALA A 35 8.87 0.62 2.33
N GLN A 36 9.85 -0.26 2.07
CA GLN A 36 11.19 0.13 1.62
C GLN A 36 11.18 0.91 0.30
N SER A 37 10.36 0.49 -0.67
CA SER A 37 10.25 1.17 -1.97
C SER A 37 9.61 2.55 -1.86
N MET A 38 8.77 2.78 -0.84
CA MET A 38 8.02 4.02 -0.62
C MET A 38 8.67 4.96 0.41
N GLY A 39 9.78 4.55 1.04
CA GLY A 39 10.47 5.37 2.04
C GLY A 39 9.65 5.57 3.34
N ILE A 40 8.89 4.56 3.75
CA ILE A 40 8.08 4.56 4.97
C ILE A 40 8.52 3.42 5.90
N ASP A 41 8.51 3.66 7.20
CA ASP A 41 9.09 2.74 8.19
C ASP A 41 8.31 1.43 8.33
N ALA A 42 6.97 1.52 8.31
CA ALA A 42 6.10 0.37 8.47
C ALA A 42 4.76 0.58 7.76
N LEU A 43 4.17 -0.54 7.35
CA LEU A 43 2.82 -0.63 6.82
C LEU A 43 2.01 -1.58 7.72
N ASP A 44 0.76 -1.22 7.95
CA ASP A 44 -0.22 -2.03 8.68
C ASP A 44 -1.52 -2.08 7.85
N ASN A 45 -2.57 -2.62 8.47
CA ASN A 45 -3.89 -2.76 7.84
C ASN A 45 -4.61 -1.41 7.63
N THR A 46 -3.93 -0.27 7.85
CA THR A 46 -4.47 1.07 7.61
C THR A 46 -3.69 1.75 6.47
N PRO A 47 -4.38 2.37 5.49
CA PRO A 47 -3.72 3.21 4.48
C PRO A 47 -2.90 4.34 5.11
N ARG A 48 -1.61 4.41 4.76
CA ARG A 48 -0.69 5.47 5.18
C ARG A 48 -0.24 6.28 3.98
N ARG A 49 -0.28 7.61 4.12
CA ARG A 49 0.13 8.52 3.04
C ARG A 49 1.62 8.41 2.78
N VAL A 50 1.99 8.28 1.51
CA VAL A 50 3.38 8.29 1.04
C VAL A 50 3.82 9.74 0.82
N PRO A 51 4.85 10.22 1.55
CA PRO A 51 5.34 11.60 1.39
C PRO A 51 6.04 11.80 0.03
N GLY A 52 6.16 13.05 -0.40
CA GLY A 52 6.93 13.40 -1.60
C GLY A 52 6.27 13.08 -2.95
N THR A 53 4.99 12.68 -2.96
CA THR A 53 4.21 12.56 -4.20
C THR A 53 4.06 13.94 -4.85
N ARG A 54 4.44 14.05 -6.13
CA ARG A 54 4.30 15.28 -6.92
C ARG A 54 2.87 15.41 -7.46
N GLY A 55 2.44 16.64 -7.77
CA GLY A 55 1.12 16.91 -8.33
C GLY A 55 0.02 17.01 -7.29
N GLU A 56 -1.24 17.04 -7.75
CA GLU A 56 -2.42 17.30 -6.90
C GLU A 56 -3.05 16.02 -6.31
N GLY A 57 -2.56 14.84 -6.71
CA GLY A 57 -3.10 13.56 -6.24
C GLY A 57 -2.54 13.14 -4.88
N GLU A 58 -2.92 11.92 -4.50
CA GLU A 58 -2.49 11.31 -3.24
C GLU A 58 -2.08 9.87 -3.47
N LEU A 59 -0.91 9.50 -2.96
CA LEU A 59 -0.49 8.11 -2.87
C LEU A 59 -0.56 7.67 -1.42
N HIS A 60 -1.23 6.55 -1.20
CA HIS A 60 -1.26 5.81 0.06
C HIS A 60 -0.70 4.41 -0.17
N ALA A 61 -0.17 3.80 0.89
CA ALA A 61 0.27 2.42 0.89
C ALA A 61 -0.25 1.72 2.14
N MET A 62 -0.57 0.43 2.02
CA MET A 62 -0.96 -0.42 3.14
C MET A 62 -0.46 -1.85 2.97
N MET A 63 -0.39 -2.58 4.08
CA MET A 63 -0.11 -4.01 4.07
C MET A 63 -1.30 -4.75 4.67
N LEU A 64 -1.88 -5.65 3.88
CA LEU A 64 -2.98 -6.47 4.36
C LEU A 64 -2.46 -7.49 5.37
N ASP A 65 -2.99 -7.42 6.59
CA ASP A 65 -2.84 -8.48 7.58
C ASP A 65 -4.02 -9.44 7.44
N MET A 66 -3.80 -10.61 6.84
CA MET A 66 -4.87 -11.57 6.55
C MET A 66 -5.57 -12.05 7.82
N LYS A 67 -4.84 -12.29 8.92
CA LYS A 67 -5.44 -12.78 10.15
C LYS A 67 -6.34 -11.71 10.74
N ARG A 68 -5.79 -10.50 10.90
CA ARG A 68 -6.54 -9.37 11.45
C ARG A 68 -7.76 -9.03 10.59
N THR A 69 -7.61 -9.03 9.26
CA THR A 69 -8.74 -8.77 8.34
C THR A 69 -9.82 -9.85 8.46
N PHE A 70 -9.44 -11.11 8.65
CA PHE A 70 -10.40 -12.19 8.87
C PHE A 70 -11.11 -12.04 10.23
N ASP A 71 -10.36 -11.77 11.31
CA ASP A 71 -10.90 -11.53 12.65
C ASP A 71 -11.92 -10.36 12.61
N GLU A 72 -11.60 -9.26 11.94
CA GLU A 72 -12.49 -8.10 11.75
C GLU A 72 -13.78 -8.45 11.00
N ILE A 73 -13.71 -9.30 9.96
CA ILE A 73 -14.90 -9.77 9.22
C ILE A 73 -15.77 -10.66 10.10
N VAL A 74 -15.18 -11.57 10.88
CA VAL A 74 -15.92 -12.46 11.78
C VAL A 74 -16.65 -11.66 12.85
N GLU A 75 -15.98 -10.71 13.50
CA GLU A 75 -16.58 -9.84 14.52
C GLU A 75 -17.72 -8.98 13.97
N ALA A 76 -17.60 -8.48 12.74
CA ALA A 76 -18.63 -7.63 12.12
C ALA A 76 -19.92 -8.38 11.73
N HIS A 77 -19.89 -9.72 11.68
CA HIS A 77 -20.99 -10.55 11.20
C HIS A 77 -21.41 -11.66 12.18
N ALA A 78 -20.93 -11.62 13.43
CA ALA A 78 -21.40 -12.44 14.55
C ALA A 78 -22.60 -11.79 15.24
#